data_AF-A0A7J7TJ11-F1
#
_entry.id   AF-A0A7J7TJ11-F1
#
_cell.length_a   1.000
_cell.length_b   1.000
_cell.length_c   1.000
_cell.angle_alpha   90.00
_cell.angle_beta   90.00
_cell.angle_gamma   90.00
#
_symmetry.space_group_name_H-M   'P 1'
#
loop_
_entity.id
_entity.type
_entity.pdbx_description
1 polymer ?
#
loop_
_entity_poly.entity_id
_entity_poly.type
_entity_poly.pdbx_seq_one_letter_code
_entity_poly.pdbx_strand_id
1 'polypeptide(L)'
;MLVGAVSRNREAQSYQFSQIPELSECLMVLMEKEPKDTLCTPTRQQAIHIISSLCKLRPPLNLEKKSRLLTVCLRSVLALPLLDVLEKHTCLFLEPPNIQNLYNQTAEALDQMMQTFITQNPTAEELHFLLSHLYVWLASEKAHERQRAVKSCMSLLRFLSNNLYLDPKEDFKRLGQLVGMLGILCQDPDQATQHSSLEGLGHLHQLLVHQRGAAQVKEPVPKELAPAGQDEALLWSSGDQKAAPPAPRVAAFPKDQLFQLSSHQVTKVKALRIVGRSGWGTVAMLSSHPRCRPL
;
A
#
# COMPACT_ATOMS: atom_id res chain seq x y z
N MET A 1 18.73 -6.74 20.16
CA MET A 1 18.65 -7.06 21.61
C MET A 1 17.63 -6.19 22.37
N LEU A 2 17.67 -4.86 22.27
CA LEU A 2 16.78 -3.96 23.03
C LEU A 2 15.27 -4.24 22.79
N VAL A 3 14.80 -4.22 21.55
CA VAL A 3 13.38 -4.45 21.21
C VAL A 3 12.91 -5.84 21.67
N GLY A 4 13.79 -6.86 21.54
CA GLY A 4 13.51 -8.21 22.02
C GLY A 4 13.39 -8.29 23.54
N ALA A 5 14.21 -7.53 24.28
CA ALA A 5 14.12 -7.44 25.74
C ALA A 5 12.84 -6.71 26.19
N VAL A 6 12.50 -5.60 25.53
CA VAL A 6 11.28 -4.82 25.81
C VAL A 6 10.02 -5.63 25.51
N SER A 7 10.00 -6.41 24.42
CA SER A 7 8.84 -7.22 24.04
C SER A 7 8.54 -8.33 25.04
N ARG A 8 9.56 -8.85 25.74
CA ARG A 8 9.44 -9.95 26.71
C ARG A 8 9.03 -9.48 28.11
N ASN A 9 9.27 -8.21 28.44
CA ASN A 9 8.92 -7.67 29.75
C ASN A 9 7.62 -6.83 29.64
N ARG A 10 6.53 -7.33 30.24
CA ARG A 10 5.21 -6.70 30.20
C ARG A 10 5.20 -5.31 30.84
N GLU A 11 6.06 -5.06 31.82
CA GLU A 11 6.22 -3.75 32.47
C GLU A 11 6.98 -2.76 31.57
N ALA A 12 7.96 -3.26 30.81
CA ALA A 12 8.74 -2.46 29.85
C ALA A 12 7.92 -1.99 28.63
N GLN A 13 6.74 -2.60 28.37
CA GLN A 13 5.83 -2.16 27.30
C GLN A 13 5.18 -0.80 27.58
N SER A 14 5.22 -0.32 28.83
CA SER A 14 4.75 1.01 29.23
C SER A 14 5.79 2.11 29.01
N TYR A 15 7.06 1.75 28.80
CA TYR A 15 8.15 2.70 28.66
C TYR A 15 8.05 3.48 27.34
N GLN A 16 8.28 4.79 27.42
CA GLN A 16 8.31 5.68 26.26
C GLN A 16 9.76 6.00 25.88
N PHE A 17 10.15 5.62 24.67
CA PHE A 17 11.46 5.90 24.10
C PHE A 17 11.41 7.23 23.36
N SER A 18 11.94 8.28 23.97
CA SER A 18 11.96 9.62 23.37
C SER A 18 12.84 9.72 22.12
N GLN A 19 13.79 8.79 21.94
CA GLN A 19 14.77 8.80 20.84
C GLN A 19 14.30 8.09 19.56
N ILE A 20 13.10 7.50 19.54
CA ILE A 20 12.56 6.83 18.34
C ILE A 20 12.61 7.76 17.12
N PRO A 21 12.17 9.02 17.20
CA PRO A 21 12.18 9.92 16.06
C PRO A 21 13.59 10.19 15.51
N GLU A 22 14.56 10.48 16.35
CA GLU A 22 15.94 10.78 15.97
C GLU A 22 16.61 9.55 15.36
N LEU A 23 16.42 8.37 15.97
CA LEU A 23 16.97 7.14 15.45
C LEU A 23 16.33 6.74 14.11
N SER A 24 15.03 6.99 13.94
CA SER A 24 14.35 6.77 12.66
C SER A 24 14.92 7.68 11.57
N GLU A 25 15.22 8.94 11.89
CA GLU A 25 15.84 9.87 10.95
C GLU A 25 17.26 9.44 10.57
N CYS A 26 18.08 9.04 11.54
CA CYS A 26 19.42 8.50 11.28
C CYS A 26 19.39 7.29 10.33
N LEU A 27 18.43 6.38 10.52
CA LEU A 27 18.28 5.20 9.67
C LEU A 27 17.78 5.57 8.26
N MET A 28 16.87 6.55 8.14
CA MET A 28 16.46 7.07 6.82
C MET A 28 17.64 7.70 6.08
N VAL A 29 18.42 8.55 6.74
CA VAL A 29 19.62 9.17 6.14
C VAL A 29 20.62 8.10 5.70
N LEU A 30 20.86 7.08 6.53
CA LEU A 30 21.71 5.95 6.16
C LEU A 30 21.20 5.24 4.89
N MET A 31 19.90 4.96 4.82
CA MET A 31 19.28 4.35 3.64
C MET A 31 19.37 5.22 2.38
N GLU A 32 19.29 6.54 2.52
CA GLU A 32 19.41 7.48 1.40
C GLU A 32 20.85 7.63 0.90
N LYS A 33 21.85 7.37 1.75
CA LYS A 33 23.27 7.39 1.38
C LYS A 33 23.75 6.09 0.72
N GLU A 34 23.02 4.99 0.88
CA GLU A 34 23.32 3.73 0.22
C GLU A 34 23.23 3.86 -1.32
N PRO A 35 24.17 3.29 -2.10
CA PRO A 35 24.22 3.53 -3.55
C PRO A 35 23.05 2.89 -4.29
N LYS A 36 22.26 3.70 -5.01
CA LYS A 36 20.98 3.29 -5.64
C LYS A 36 21.11 2.18 -6.69
N ASP A 37 22.28 2.05 -7.31
CA ASP A 37 22.52 1.14 -8.42
C ASP A 37 23.27 -0.14 -8.00
N THR A 38 23.60 -0.29 -6.72
CA THR A 38 24.34 -1.46 -6.21
C THR A 38 23.70 -2.04 -4.95
N LEU A 39 23.90 -3.33 -4.69
CA LEU A 39 23.51 -3.99 -3.45
C LEU A 39 24.61 -4.99 -3.07
N CYS A 40 25.62 -4.51 -2.33
CA CYS A 40 26.79 -5.32 -2.00
C CYS A 40 26.85 -5.74 -0.53
N THR A 41 26.02 -5.13 0.33
CA THR A 41 26.04 -5.30 1.79
C THR A 41 24.62 -5.51 2.32
N PRO A 42 24.46 -6.11 3.52
CA PRO A 42 23.16 -6.24 4.18
C PRO A 42 22.69 -4.95 4.85
N THR A 43 23.34 -3.81 4.62
CA THR A 43 23.03 -2.54 5.31
C THR A 43 21.56 -2.15 5.18
N ARG A 44 21.00 -2.24 3.95
CA ARG A 44 19.58 -1.94 3.72
C ARG A 44 18.64 -2.86 4.50
N GLN A 45 18.90 -4.16 4.44
CA GLN A 45 18.13 -5.16 5.16
C GLN A 45 18.16 -4.89 6.68
N GLN A 46 19.35 -4.66 7.24
CA GLN A 46 19.53 -4.41 8.67
C GLN A 46 18.81 -3.12 9.10
N ALA A 47 18.95 -2.04 8.34
CA ALA A 47 18.26 -0.80 8.62
C ALA A 47 16.73 -0.98 8.60
N ILE A 48 16.18 -1.68 7.61
CA ILE A 48 14.74 -1.99 7.54
C ILE A 48 14.29 -2.83 8.74
N HIS A 49 15.05 -3.84 9.16
CA HIS A 49 14.73 -4.62 10.35
C HIS A 49 14.76 -3.78 11.64
N ILE A 50 15.74 -2.90 11.79
CA ILE A 50 15.83 -1.99 12.94
C ILE A 50 14.63 -1.05 12.93
N ILE A 51 14.34 -0.42 11.79
CA ILE A 51 13.16 0.44 11.59
C ILE A 51 11.87 -0.28 12.00
N SER A 52 11.63 -1.48 11.46
CA SER A 52 10.45 -2.30 11.76
C SER A 52 10.35 -2.59 13.27
N SER A 53 11.48 -2.88 13.91
CA SER A 53 11.55 -3.14 15.34
C SER A 53 11.31 -1.88 16.19
N LEU A 54 11.83 -0.72 15.78
CA LEU A 54 11.64 0.55 16.48
C LEU A 54 10.19 1.01 16.43
N CYS A 55 9.51 0.79 15.31
CA CYS A 55 8.11 1.17 15.17
C CYS A 55 7.18 0.37 16.11
N LYS A 56 7.65 -0.74 16.69
CA LYS A 56 6.93 -1.51 17.73
C LYS A 56 7.02 -0.88 19.12
N LEU A 57 7.91 0.07 19.31
CA LEU A 57 8.09 0.78 20.57
C LEU A 57 7.13 1.97 20.67
N ARG A 58 6.94 2.49 21.88
CA ARG A 58 6.13 3.69 22.15
C ARG A 58 7.03 4.91 22.39
N PRO A 59 6.59 6.12 22.00
CA PRO A 59 5.35 6.43 21.28
C PRO A 59 5.41 6.00 19.79
N PRO A 60 4.25 5.75 19.14
CA PRO A 60 4.23 5.43 17.71
C PRO A 60 4.77 6.60 16.88
N LEU A 61 5.40 6.29 15.75
CA LEU A 61 5.79 7.32 14.79
C LEU A 61 4.56 8.07 14.29
N ASN A 62 4.71 9.39 14.14
CA ASN A 62 3.67 10.19 13.49
C ASN A 62 3.54 9.79 12.00
N LEU A 63 2.39 10.14 11.42
CA LEU A 63 2.03 9.71 10.07
C LEU A 63 3.02 10.21 9.00
N GLU A 64 3.51 11.44 9.13
CA GLU A 64 4.47 12.04 8.20
C GLU A 64 5.80 11.28 8.19
N LYS A 65 6.38 11.01 9.37
CA LYS A 65 7.62 10.25 9.50
C LYS A 65 7.46 8.82 8.99
N LYS A 66 6.32 8.18 9.30
CA LYS A 66 5.99 6.85 8.79
C LYS A 66 5.91 6.84 7.25
N SER A 67 5.30 7.85 6.64
CA SER A 67 5.22 8.01 5.18
C SER A 67 6.59 8.22 4.54
N ARG A 68 7.42 9.11 5.09
CA ARG A 68 8.81 9.30 4.64
C ARG A 68 9.61 8.01 4.70
N LEU A 69 9.51 7.30 5.83
CA LEU A 69 10.20 6.05 6.07
C LEU A 69 9.77 4.95 5.08
N LEU A 70 8.47 4.79 4.84
CA LEU A 70 7.96 3.89 3.80
C LEU A 70 8.52 4.25 2.43
N THR A 71 8.49 5.52 2.07
CA THR A 71 8.99 6.01 0.78
C THR A 71 10.47 5.69 0.59
N VAL A 72 11.30 5.94 1.60
CA VAL A 72 12.74 5.66 1.56
C VAL A 72 12.99 4.16 1.45
N CYS A 73 12.35 3.34 2.29
CA CYS A 73 12.51 1.89 2.27
C CYS A 73 12.05 1.28 0.94
N LEU A 74 10.86 1.62 0.45
CA LEU A 74 10.33 1.14 -0.83
C LEU A 74 11.26 1.52 -1.97
N ARG A 75 11.69 2.79 -2.04
CA ARG A 75 12.63 3.25 -3.07
C ARG A 75 13.95 2.52 -3.03
N SER A 76 14.49 2.27 -1.84
CA SER A 76 15.80 1.62 -1.67
C SER A 76 15.84 0.16 -2.13
N VAL A 77 14.67 -0.49 -2.24
CA VAL A 77 14.55 -1.91 -2.62
C VAL A 77 13.94 -2.07 -4.00
N LEU A 78 12.79 -1.45 -4.25
CA LEU A 78 12.03 -1.64 -5.48
C LEU A 78 12.77 -1.05 -6.69
N ALA A 79 13.44 0.09 -6.53
CA ALA A 79 14.14 0.79 -7.60
C ALA A 79 15.51 0.20 -7.98
N LEU A 80 15.97 -0.84 -7.27
CA LEU A 80 17.28 -1.43 -7.57
C LEU A 80 17.33 -1.94 -9.01
N PRO A 81 18.49 -1.93 -9.68
CA PRO A 81 18.65 -2.60 -10.97
C PRO A 81 18.25 -4.08 -10.93
N LEU A 82 18.10 -4.67 -12.11
CA LEU A 82 17.92 -6.11 -12.26
C LEU A 82 19.08 -6.88 -11.61
N LEU A 83 18.82 -8.11 -11.17
CA LEU A 83 19.80 -8.90 -10.41
C LEU A 83 21.07 -9.18 -11.20
N ASP A 84 20.97 -9.40 -12.51
CA ASP A 84 22.13 -9.59 -13.41
C ASP A 84 23.00 -8.33 -13.51
N VAL A 85 22.40 -7.15 -13.41
CA VAL A 85 23.12 -5.86 -13.37
C VAL A 85 23.83 -5.71 -12.02
N LEU A 86 23.15 -6.03 -10.92
CA LEU A 86 23.71 -6.00 -9.57
C LEU A 86 24.90 -6.97 -9.43
N GLU A 87 24.81 -8.17 -9.99
CA GLU A 87 25.89 -9.16 -10.01
C GLU A 87 27.15 -8.61 -10.70
N LYS A 88 27.00 -7.90 -11.83
CA LYS A 88 28.11 -7.25 -12.53
C LYS A 88 28.84 -6.22 -11.67
N HIS A 89 28.17 -5.56 -10.74
CA HIS A 89 28.82 -4.61 -9.82
C HIS A 89 29.70 -5.28 -8.76
N THR A 90 29.57 -6.59 -8.57
CA THR A 90 30.36 -7.36 -7.59
C THR A 90 31.45 -8.22 -8.21
N CYS A 91 31.63 -8.19 -9.53
CA CYS A 91 32.56 -9.08 -10.24
C CYS A 91 34.05 -8.91 -9.87
N LEU A 92 34.42 -7.76 -9.30
CA LEU A 92 35.79 -7.48 -8.86
C LEU A 92 36.05 -7.79 -7.38
N PHE A 93 35.04 -8.29 -6.66
CA PHE A 93 35.18 -8.59 -5.24
C PHE A 93 35.92 -9.92 -5.08
N LEU A 94 36.84 -9.99 -4.12
CA LEU A 94 37.53 -11.23 -3.79
C LEU A 94 36.54 -12.31 -3.34
N GLU A 95 35.52 -11.90 -2.59
CA GLU A 95 34.40 -12.73 -2.15
C GLU A 95 33.08 -11.99 -2.45
N PRO A 96 32.49 -12.19 -3.65
CA PRO A 96 31.25 -11.51 -4.01
C PRO A 96 30.08 -12.06 -3.19
N PRO A 97 29.16 -11.20 -2.72
CA PRO A 97 27.96 -11.64 -2.03
C PRO A 97 27.04 -12.39 -3.01
N ASN A 98 26.24 -13.32 -2.49
CA ASN A 98 25.14 -13.90 -3.27
C ASN A 98 24.03 -12.86 -3.43
N ILE A 99 24.03 -12.15 -4.56
CA ILE A 99 23.12 -11.04 -4.87
C ILE A 99 21.66 -11.47 -4.83
N GLN A 100 21.35 -12.64 -5.38
CA GLN A 100 19.99 -13.19 -5.37
C GLN A 100 19.47 -13.35 -3.94
N ASN A 101 20.27 -13.97 -3.06
CA ASN A 101 19.91 -14.17 -1.66
C ASN A 101 19.83 -12.83 -0.91
N LEU A 102 20.82 -11.95 -1.10
CA LEU A 102 20.87 -10.64 -0.44
C LEU A 102 19.66 -9.77 -0.81
N TYR A 103 19.29 -9.75 -2.10
CA TYR A 103 18.09 -9.05 -2.55
C TYR A 103 16.83 -9.66 -1.95
N ASN A 104 16.70 -11.00 -1.97
CA ASN A 104 15.53 -11.69 -1.41
C ASN A 104 15.35 -11.37 0.08
N GLN A 105 16.42 -11.43 0.86
CA GLN A 105 16.41 -11.08 2.29
C GLN A 105 16.04 -9.60 2.52
N THR A 106 16.54 -8.70 1.67
CA THR A 106 16.22 -7.27 1.74
C THR A 106 14.74 -7.01 1.41
N ALA A 107 14.21 -7.65 0.37
CA ALA A 107 12.80 -7.55 -0.01
C ALA A 107 11.88 -8.17 1.05
N GLU A 108 12.27 -9.29 1.65
CA GLU A 108 11.51 -9.89 2.76
C GLU A 108 11.48 -8.96 3.98
N ALA A 109 12.60 -8.30 4.31
CA ALA A 109 12.63 -7.32 5.41
C ALA A 109 11.64 -6.17 5.17
N LEU A 110 11.52 -5.70 3.92
CA LEU A 110 10.56 -4.66 3.51
C LEU A 110 9.12 -5.15 3.69
N ASP A 111 8.80 -6.36 3.22
CA ASP A 111 7.47 -6.97 3.38
C ASP A 111 7.11 -7.13 4.87
N GLN A 112 8.03 -7.64 5.69
CA GLN A 112 7.85 -7.79 7.15
C GLN A 112 7.66 -6.44 7.86
N MET A 113 8.30 -5.36 7.37
CA MET A 113 8.09 -4.01 7.89
C MET A 113 6.65 -3.53 7.61
N MET A 114 6.15 -3.71 6.38
CA MET A 114 4.77 -3.37 6.05
C MET A 114 3.76 -4.21 6.86
N GLN A 115 4.02 -5.51 7.01
CA GLN A 115 3.22 -6.41 7.85
C GLN A 115 3.23 -5.97 9.33
N THR A 116 4.35 -5.47 9.82
CA THR A 116 4.44 -4.90 11.17
C THR A 116 3.56 -3.66 11.32
N PHE A 117 3.54 -2.77 10.33
CA PHE A 117 2.69 -1.57 10.37
C PHE A 117 1.21 -1.89 10.40
N ILE A 118 0.74 -2.82 9.57
CA ILE A 118 -0.67 -3.21 9.59
C ILE A 118 -1.03 -3.97 10.87
N THR A 119 -0.11 -4.74 11.45
CA THR A 119 -0.36 -5.43 12.72
C THR A 119 -0.52 -4.46 13.89
N GLN A 120 0.18 -3.32 13.84
CA GLN A 120 0.10 -2.29 14.89
C GLN A 120 -1.16 -1.43 14.80
N ASN A 121 -1.68 -1.23 13.59
CA ASN A 121 -2.86 -0.44 13.33
C ASN A 121 -3.75 -1.18 12.31
N PRO A 122 -4.45 -2.26 12.71
CA PRO A 122 -5.15 -3.15 11.79
C PRO A 122 -6.48 -2.57 11.29
N THR A 123 -6.39 -1.48 10.52
CA THR A 123 -7.53 -0.76 9.94
C THR A 123 -7.45 -0.76 8.41
N ALA A 124 -8.59 -0.61 7.74
CA ALA A 124 -8.63 -0.43 6.29
C ALA A 124 -7.93 0.86 5.85
N GLU A 125 -7.93 1.90 6.70
CA GLU A 125 -7.20 3.14 6.44
C GLU A 125 -5.69 2.93 6.45
N GLU A 126 -5.16 2.15 7.40
CA GLU A 126 -3.75 1.77 7.41
C GLU A 126 -3.37 0.93 6.19
N LEU A 127 -4.20 -0.05 5.83
CA LEU A 127 -3.98 -0.84 4.61
C LEU A 127 -3.94 0.06 3.38
N HIS A 128 -4.92 0.97 3.23
CA HIS A 128 -4.94 1.94 2.14
C HIS A 128 -3.71 2.86 2.15
N PHE A 129 -3.28 3.30 3.33
CA PHE A 129 -2.06 4.10 3.51
C PHE A 129 -0.82 3.35 3.04
N LEU A 130 -0.66 2.07 3.39
CA LEU A 130 0.48 1.26 2.93
C LEU A 130 0.45 1.05 1.41
N LEU A 131 -0.71 0.73 0.86
CA LEU A 131 -0.91 0.49 -0.57
C LEU A 131 -0.69 1.77 -1.40
N SER A 132 -1.05 2.94 -0.87
CA SER A 132 -0.88 4.20 -1.59
C SER A 132 0.58 4.50 -1.93
N HIS A 133 1.52 4.07 -1.08
CA HIS A 133 2.96 4.18 -1.32
C HIS A 133 3.47 3.18 -2.37
N LEU A 134 2.73 2.08 -2.63
CA LEU A 134 3.06 1.10 -3.67
C LEU A 134 2.58 1.53 -5.06
N TYR A 135 1.54 2.36 -5.17
CA TYR A 135 0.94 2.68 -6.48
C TYR A 135 1.91 3.27 -7.49
N VAL A 136 2.86 4.11 -7.06
CA VAL A 136 3.89 4.66 -7.97
C VAL A 136 4.77 3.57 -8.60
N TRP A 137 5.01 2.48 -7.87
CA TRP A 137 5.83 1.36 -8.32
C TRP A 137 5.03 0.37 -9.18
N LEU A 138 3.78 0.12 -8.80
CA LEU A 138 2.83 -0.67 -9.58
C LEU A 138 2.58 -0.06 -10.96
N ALA A 139 2.62 1.27 -11.07
CA ALA A 139 2.48 2.02 -12.32
C ALA A 139 3.82 2.33 -13.01
N SER A 140 4.95 1.76 -12.56
CA SER A 140 6.27 2.06 -13.14
C SER A 140 6.38 1.60 -14.59
N GLU A 141 7.10 2.36 -15.42
CA GLU A 141 7.42 1.93 -16.79
C GLU A 141 8.40 0.74 -16.81
N LYS A 142 9.17 0.53 -15.74
CA LYS A 142 10.15 -0.55 -15.63
C LYS A 142 9.50 -1.83 -15.13
N ALA A 143 9.61 -2.90 -15.93
CA ALA A 143 9.02 -4.20 -15.61
C ALA A 143 9.44 -4.76 -14.24
N HIS A 144 10.74 -4.69 -13.90
CA HIS A 144 11.23 -5.21 -12.62
C HIS A 144 10.68 -4.43 -11.41
N GLU A 145 10.50 -3.11 -11.52
CA GLU A 145 9.91 -2.31 -10.44
C GLU A 145 8.46 -2.73 -10.21
N ARG A 146 7.67 -2.90 -11.29
CA ARG A 146 6.29 -3.40 -11.21
C ARG A 146 6.22 -4.80 -10.61
N GLN A 147 7.02 -5.74 -11.12
CA GLN A 147 7.06 -7.12 -10.63
C GLN A 147 7.32 -7.18 -9.12
N ARG A 148 8.31 -6.41 -8.64
CA ARG A 148 8.65 -6.35 -7.21
C ARG A 148 7.53 -5.72 -6.39
N ALA A 149 6.92 -4.65 -6.88
CA ALA A 149 5.81 -3.99 -6.20
C ALA A 149 4.57 -4.88 -6.08
N VAL A 150 4.22 -5.61 -7.16
CA VAL A 150 3.12 -6.59 -7.13
C VAL A 150 3.43 -7.71 -6.14
N LYS A 151 4.68 -8.20 -6.09
CA LYS A 151 5.08 -9.23 -5.12
C LYS A 151 4.89 -8.75 -3.67
N SER A 152 5.33 -7.53 -3.34
CA SER A 152 5.12 -6.95 -2.00
C SER A 152 3.64 -6.72 -1.69
N CYS A 153 2.85 -6.27 -2.67
CA CYS A 153 1.41 -6.11 -2.53
C CYS A 153 0.72 -7.45 -2.24
N MET A 154 1.03 -8.48 -3.02
CA MET A 154 0.53 -9.84 -2.84
C MET A 154 0.94 -10.40 -1.46
N SER A 155 2.19 -10.20 -1.05
CA SER A 155 2.71 -10.62 0.26
C SER A 155 1.90 -10.03 1.41
N LEU A 156 1.59 -8.73 1.34
CA LEU A 156 0.75 -8.03 2.32
C LEU A 156 -0.69 -8.56 2.33
N LEU A 157 -1.30 -8.75 1.16
CA LEU A 157 -2.67 -9.26 1.04
C LEU A 157 -2.79 -10.69 1.56
N ARG A 158 -1.84 -11.56 1.22
CA ARG A 158 -1.74 -12.93 1.73
C ARG A 158 -1.61 -12.97 3.25
N PHE A 159 -0.76 -12.11 3.80
CA PHE A 159 -0.60 -11.98 5.24
C PHE A 159 -1.93 -11.61 5.93
N LEU A 160 -2.69 -10.67 5.36
CA LEU A 160 -3.98 -10.26 5.90
C LEU A 160 -5.06 -11.33 5.74
N SER A 161 -5.12 -12.00 4.58
CA SER A 161 -6.12 -13.03 4.31
C SER A 161 -5.94 -14.24 5.22
N ASN A 162 -4.70 -14.59 5.56
CA ASN A 162 -4.40 -15.78 6.37
C ASN A 162 -4.60 -15.54 7.88
N ASN A 163 -4.35 -14.32 8.36
CA ASN A 163 -4.41 -14.02 9.79
C ASN A 163 -5.71 -13.29 10.22
N LEU A 164 -6.55 -12.89 9.26
CA LEU A 164 -7.83 -12.19 9.50
C LEU A 164 -7.69 -10.97 10.42
N TYR A 165 -6.60 -10.20 10.26
CA TYR A 165 -6.26 -9.11 11.19
C TYR A 165 -7.26 -7.93 11.18
N LEU A 166 -8.00 -7.72 10.10
CA LEU A 166 -8.88 -6.55 9.95
C LEU A 166 -10.27 -6.84 10.52
N ASP A 167 -10.81 -5.90 11.30
CA ASP A 167 -12.16 -6.01 11.88
C ASP A 167 -13.20 -6.18 10.75
N PRO A 168 -14.11 -7.16 10.84
CA PRO A 168 -15.32 -7.33 10.02
C PRO A 168 -16.09 -6.05 9.64
N LYS A 169 -16.00 -5.00 10.46
CA LYS A 169 -16.71 -3.74 10.30
C LYS A 169 -15.97 -2.71 9.45
N GLU A 170 -14.72 -2.98 9.09
CA GLU A 170 -13.91 -2.04 8.31
C GLU A 170 -14.51 -1.81 6.92
N ASP A 171 -14.45 -0.56 6.45
CA ASP A 171 -14.96 -0.17 5.15
C ASP A 171 -13.86 -0.23 4.08
N PHE A 172 -13.99 -1.18 3.16
CA PHE A 172 -13.03 -1.40 2.07
C PHE A 172 -13.31 -0.60 0.79
N LYS A 173 -14.17 0.43 0.82
CA LYS A 173 -14.47 1.28 -0.35
C LYS A 173 -13.23 1.79 -1.09
N ARG A 174 -12.12 2.05 -0.37
CA ARG A 174 -10.88 2.56 -0.98
C ARG A 174 -10.01 1.50 -1.65
N LEU A 175 -10.36 0.21 -1.57
CA LEU A 175 -9.64 -0.86 -2.25
C LEU A 175 -10.02 -1.02 -3.73
N GLY A 176 -11.06 -0.33 -4.22
CA GLY A 176 -11.44 -0.38 -5.65
C GLY A 176 -10.30 0.05 -6.58
N GLN A 177 -9.48 1.00 -6.17
CA GLN A 177 -8.27 1.42 -6.91
C GLN A 177 -7.26 0.28 -7.03
N LEU A 178 -7.03 -0.47 -5.95
CA LEU A 178 -6.14 -1.62 -5.96
C LEU A 178 -6.67 -2.73 -6.86
N VAL A 179 -7.98 -3.03 -6.79
CA VAL A 179 -8.62 -4.01 -7.69
C VAL A 179 -8.41 -3.62 -9.15
N GLY A 180 -8.67 -2.36 -9.49
CA GLY A 180 -8.46 -1.85 -10.84
C GLY A 180 -7.00 -1.96 -11.29
N MET A 181 -6.05 -1.60 -10.41
CA MET A 181 -4.62 -1.65 -10.73
C MET A 181 -4.12 -3.08 -10.90
N LEU A 182 -4.45 -4.00 -10.00
CA LEU A 182 -4.09 -5.42 -10.15
C LEU A 182 -4.79 -6.04 -11.37
N GLY A 183 -6.03 -5.66 -11.66
CA GLY A 183 -6.76 -6.09 -12.85
C GLY A 183 -6.07 -5.68 -14.16
N ILE A 184 -5.51 -4.46 -14.23
CA ILE A 184 -4.69 -4.02 -15.37
C ILE A 184 -3.39 -4.85 -15.44
N LEU A 185 -2.73 -5.08 -14.30
CA LEU A 185 -1.46 -5.81 -14.24
C LEU A 185 -1.60 -7.31 -14.52
N CYS A 186 -2.81 -7.88 -14.44
CA CYS A 186 -3.07 -9.22 -14.99
C CYS A 186 -2.83 -9.33 -16.50
N GLN A 187 -2.73 -8.20 -17.21
CA GLN A 187 -2.38 -8.13 -18.63
C GLN A 187 -0.95 -7.58 -18.86
N ASP A 188 -0.10 -7.53 -17.82
CA ASP A 188 1.27 -7.03 -17.94
C ASP A 188 2.10 -7.86 -18.93
N PRO A 189 3.00 -7.27 -19.73
CA PRO A 189 3.90 -8.05 -20.58
C PRO A 189 4.77 -9.06 -19.81
N ASP A 190 5.08 -8.79 -18.54
CA ASP A 190 5.84 -9.69 -17.67
C ASP A 190 4.94 -10.76 -17.02
N GLN A 191 5.21 -12.03 -17.32
CA GLN A 191 4.39 -13.15 -16.86
C GLN A 191 4.40 -13.31 -15.33
N ALA A 192 5.54 -13.01 -14.68
CA ALA A 192 5.64 -13.10 -13.22
C ALA A 192 4.75 -12.04 -12.54
N THR A 193 4.67 -10.85 -13.13
CA THR A 193 3.77 -9.77 -12.73
C THR A 193 2.32 -10.20 -12.92
N GLN A 194 1.93 -10.71 -14.10
CA GLN A 194 0.55 -11.18 -14.34
C GLN A 194 0.11 -12.22 -13.31
N HIS A 195 0.95 -13.23 -13.06
CA HIS A 195 0.64 -14.30 -12.14
C HIS A 195 0.51 -13.79 -10.71
N SER A 196 1.46 -12.95 -10.26
CA SER A 196 1.42 -12.36 -8.91
C SER A 196 0.22 -11.42 -8.74
N SER A 197 -0.22 -10.72 -9.80
CA SER A 197 -1.43 -9.88 -9.76
C SER A 197 -2.69 -10.71 -9.61
N LEU A 198 -2.79 -11.84 -10.32
CA LEU A 198 -3.93 -12.76 -10.19
C LEU A 198 -4.00 -13.37 -8.78
N GLU A 199 -2.86 -13.81 -8.22
CA GLU A 199 -2.80 -14.27 -6.82
C GLU A 199 -3.19 -13.17 -5.84
N GLY A 200 -2.70 -11.95 -6.05
CA GLY A 200 -3.07 -10.78 -5.24
C GLY A 200 -4.58 -10.52 -5.25
N LEU A 201 -5.22 -10.59 -6.42
CA LEU A 201 -6.69 -10.50 -6.53
C LEU A 201 -7.40 -11.64 -5.79
N GLY A 202 -6.87 -12.85 -5.83
CA GLY A 202 -7.39 -13.99 -5.08
C GLY A 202 -7.39 -13.76 -3.57
N HIS A 203 -6.25 -13.31 -3.01
CA HIS A 203 -6.13 -12.98 -1.59
C HIS A 203 -7.02 -11.80 -1.19
N LEU A 204 -7.13 -10.78 -2.05
CA LEU A 204 -8.01 -9.65 -1.83
C LEU A 204 -9.49 -10.08 -1.82
N HIS A 205 -9.89 -10.93 -2.77
CA HIS A 205 -11.24 -11.49 -2.80
C HIS A 205 -11.53 -12.30 -1.54
N GLN A 206 -10.60 -13.15 -1.10
CA GLN A 206 -10.72 -13.90 0.14
C GLN A 206 -10.96 -12.95 1.32
N LEU A 207 -10.16 -11.89 1.45
CA LEU A 207 -10.32 -10.89 2.50
C LEU A 207 -11.73 -10.28 2.47
N LEU A 208 -12.19 -9.81 1.31
CA LEU A 208 -13.50 -9.17 1.16
C LEU A 208 -14.69 -10.11 1.48
N VAL A 209 -14.58 -11.40 1.13
CA VAL A 209 -15.63 -12.40 1.44
C VAL A 209 -15.73 -12.64 2.94
N HIS A 210 -14.59 -12.77 3.64
CA HIS A 210 -14.59 -12.96 5.10
C HIS A 210 -15.23 -11.77 5.83
N GLN A 211 -14.98 -10.56 5.34
CA GLN A 211 -15.53 -9.32 5.88
C GLN A 211 -17.06 -9.27 5.73
N ARG A 212 -17.58 -9.69 4.56
CA ARG A 212 -19.04 -9.78 4.32
C ARG A 212 -19.70 -10.85 5.20
N GLY A 213 -19.09 -12.02 5.35
CA GLY A 213 -19.63 -13.12 6.15
C GLY A 213 -19.77 -12.77 7.63
N ALA A 214 -18.78 -12.08 8.21
CA ALA A 214 -18.80 -11.69 9.61
C ALA A 214 -19.77 -10.52 9.90
N ALA A 215 -20.04 -9.64 8.93
CA ALA A 215 -21.05 -8.59 9.05
C ALA A 215 -22.50 -9.13 9.08
N GLN A 216 -22.77 -10.24 8.38
CA GLN A 216 -24.11 -10.84 8.26
C GLN A 216 -24.49 -11.75 9.45
N VAL A 217 -23.53 -12.22 10.25
CA VAL A 217 -23.78 -13.17 11.37
C VAL A 217 -24.24 -12.45 12.66
N LYS A 218 -24.25 -11.10 12.71
CA LYS A 218 -24.54 -10.33 13.93
C LYS A 218 -25.90 -9.60 13.99
N GLU A 219 -26.87 -9.95 13.14
CA GLU A 219 -28.25 -9.48 13.31
C GLU A 219 -29.22 -10.65 13.50
N PRO A 220 -29.57 -10.93 14.77
CA PRO A 220 -30.98 -11.03 15.12
C PRO A 220 -31.26 -10.17 16.35
N VAL A 221 -32.00 -9.09 16.16
CA VAL A 221 -32.77 -8.44 17.24
C VAL A 221 -34.10 -9.17 17.32
N PRO A 222 -34.44 -9.87 18.42
CA PRO A 222 -35.80 -10.34 18.63
C PRO A 222 -36.72 -9.12 18.79
N LYS A 223 -37.71 -9.00 17.91
CA LYS A 223 -38.84 -8.08 18.10
C LYS A 223 -39.61 -8.55 19.34
N GLU A 224 -39.43 -7.85 20.44
CA GLU A 224 -40.29 -7.97 21.61
C GLU A 224 -41.67 -7.39 21.25
N LEU A 225 -42.68 -8.26 21.22
CA LEU A 225 -44.08 -7.91 21.04
C LEU A 225 -44.54 -7.12 22.27
N ALA A 226 -44.87 -5.84 22.08
CA ALA A 226 -45.58 -5.08 23.11
C ALA A 226 -47.02 -5.64 23.27
N PRO A 227 -47.52 -5.83 24.50
CA PRO A 227 -48.91 -6.18 24.70
C PRO A 227 -49.80 -4.92 24.54
N ALA A 228 -50.87 -5.10 23.78
CA ALA A 228 -51.96 -4.14 23.68
C ALA A 228 -52.84 -4.18 24.92
N GLY A 229 -53.30 -3.00 25.34
CA GLY A 229 -54.54 -2.84 26.09
C GLY A 229 -54.38 -2.17 27.45
N GLN A 230 -54.56 -0.85 27.49
CA GLN A 230 -55.35 -0.22 28.54
C GLN A 230 -56.24 0.87 27.93
N ASP A 231 -57.51 0.73 28.27
CA ASP A 231 -58.66 1.58 28.04
C ASP A 231 -58.62 2.81 28.96
N GLU A 232 -59.62 3.69 28.78
CA GLU A 232 -59.98 4.87 29.60
C GLU A 232 -59.49 6.24 29.10
N ALA A 233 -60.31 6.75 28.18
CA ALA A 233 -60.50 8.16 27.91
C ALA A 233 -61.24 8.83 29.08
N LEU A 234 -60.70 9.94 29.62
CA LEU A 234 -61.50 10.95 30.31
C LEU A 234 -60.89 12.36 30.19
N LEU A 235 -61.82 13.30 29.96
CA LEU A 235 -61.84 14.70 30.41
C LEU A 235 -61.18 15.80 29.55
N TRP A 236 -62.09 16.44 28.81
CA TRP A 236 -62.06 17.78 28.26
C TRP A 236 -61.59 18.86 29.25
N SER A 237 -60.87 19.88 28.75
CA SER A 237 -61.32 21.27 28.91
C SER A 237 -60.65 22.20 27.90
N SER A 238 -61.43 23.19 27.48
CA SER A 238 -61.18 24.18 26.44
C SER A 238 -60.48 25.43 26.99
N GLY A 239 -59.70 26.15 26.18
CA GLY A 239 -59.23 27.50 26.51
C GLY A 239 -57.94 27.95 25.83
N ASP A 240 -58.08 28.90 24.91
CA ASP A 240 -57.05 29.54 24.06
C ASP A 240 -55.78 30.07 24.76
N GLN A 241 -54.62 29.92 24.09
CA GLN A 241 -53.82 31.07 23.60
C GLN A 241 -52.57 30.67 22.78
N LYS A 242 -52.63 31.08 21.51
CA LYS A 242 -51.57 31.61 20.62
C LYS A 242 -50.16 31.83 21.21
N ALA A 243 -49.17 31.04 20.77
CA ALA A 243 -47.82 31.49 20.39
C ALA A 243 -46.99 30.32 19.81
N ALA A 244 -46.45 30.48 18.60
CA ALA A 244 -45.54 29.54 17.96
C ALA A 244 -44.08 29.77 18.41
N PRO A 245 -43.29 28.72 18.68
CA PRO A 245 -41.83 28.80 18.74
C PRO A 245 -41.18 28.40 17.40
N PRO A 246 -39.96 28.90 17.11
CA PRO A 246 -39.42 28.93 15.75
C PRO A 246 -38.72 27.64 15.34
N ALA A 247 -38.72 27.40 14.03
CA ALA A 247 -37.94 26.36 13.37
C ALA A 247 -36.41 26.56 13.59
N PRO A 248 -35.62 25.49 13.80
CA PRO A 248 -34.17 25.60 13.83
C PRO A 248 -33.63 25.88 12.43
N ARG A 249 -32.78 26.91 12.34
CA ARG A 249 -32.08 27.32 11.12
C ARG A 249 -31.05 26.28 10.72
N VAL A 250 -31.11 25.88 9.45
CA VAL A 250 -30.05 25.15 8.74
C VAL A 250 -28.82 26.06 8.65
N ALA A 251 -27.74 25.69 9.34
CA ALA A 251 -26.41 26.24 9.07
C ALA A 251 -25.70 25.31 8.09
N ALA A 252 -25.49 25.81 6.87
CA ALA A 252 -24.67 25.18 5.85
C ALA A 252 -23.20 25.17 6.29
N PHE A 253 -22.57 24.00 6.29
CA PHE A 253 -21.12 23.88 6.40
C PHE A 253 -20.47 24.07 5.03
N PRO A 254 -19.37 24.85 4.90
CA PRO A 254 -18.68 25.03 3.63
C PRO A 254 -18.00 23.73 3.17
N LYS A 255 -18.30 23.33 1.93
CA LYS A 255 -17.42 22.47 1.14
C LYS A 255 -16.22 23.29 0.65
N ASP A 256 -15.13 22.56 0.37
CA ASP A 256 -13.95 22.98 -0.39
C ASP A 256 -12.87 23.71 0.41
N GLN A 257 -11.91 22.93 0.92
CA GLN A 257 -10.48 23.27 0.95
C GLN A 257 -9.65 22.08 1.44
N LEU A 258 -9.26 21.17 0.54
CA LEU A 258 -8.07 20.34 0.76
C LEU A 258 -7.49 19.77 -0.55
N PHE A 259 -7.19 20.61 -1.53
CA PHE A 259 -6.25 20.26 -2.61
C PHE A 259 -5.43 21.48 -3.00
N GLN A 260 -4.37 21.75 -2.24
CA GLN A 260 -3.23 22.51 -2.73
C GLN A 260 -1.96 21.92 -2.11
N LEU A 261 -1.24 21.12 -2.88
CA LEU A 261 0.21 21.05 -2.74
C LEU A 261 0.87 20.86 -4.11
N SER A 262 1.55 21.92 -4.53
CA SER A 262 2.79 21.95 -5.31
C SER A 262 2.89 21.06 -6.57
N SER A 263 2.50 21.64 -7.71
CA SER A 263 2.87 21.18 -9.05
C SER A 263 4.19 21.83 -9.48
N HIS A 264 5.26 21.05 -9.61
CA HIS A 264 6.39 21.38 -10.49
C HIS A 264 7.03 20.10 -11.03
N GLN A 265 6.69 19.79 -12.28
CA GLN A 265 7.47 19.16 -13.37
C GLN A 265 6.47 18.45 -14.30
N VAL A 266 6.12 19.12 -15.39
CA VAL A 266 5.19 18.62 -16.42
C VAL A 266 6.02 17.87 -17.47
N THR A 267 5.95 16.54 -17.47
CA THR A 267 6.39 15.72 -18.61
C THR A 267 5.17 15.48 -19.51
N LYS A 268 5.22 16.03 -20.74
CA LYS A 268 4.16 15.86 -21.75
C LYS A 268 4.04 14.38 -22.15
N VAL A 269 2.97 13.71 -21.74
CA VAL A 269 2.57 12.41 -22.30
C VAL A 269 1.92 12.65 -23.66
N LYS A 270 2.55 12.18 -24.73
CA LYS A 270 2.02 12.23 -26.09
C LYS A 270 1.08 11.04 -26.26
N ALA A 271 -0.20 11.31 -26.48
CA ALA A 271 -1.22 10.29 -26.74
C ALA A 271 -0.84 9.46 -27.99
N LEU A 272 -0.64 8.16 -27.83
CA LEU A 272 -0.59 7.22 -28.95
C LEU A 272 -2.01 7.05 -29.50
N ARG A 273 -2.23 7.52 -30.73
CA ARG A 273 -3.38 7.09 -31.54
C ARG A 273 -3.09 5.69 -32.07
N ILE A 274 -3.93 4.73 -31.70
CA ILE A 274 -4.01 3.43 -32.35
C ILE A 274 -4.71 3.66 -33.70
N VAL A 275 -3.95 3.62 -34.79
CA VAL A 275 -4.50 3.51 -36.15
C VAL A 275 -4.60 2.03 -36.47
N GLY A 276 -5.83 1.51 -36.49
CA GLY A 276 -6.11 0.21 -37.09
C GLY A 276 -5.86 0.28 -38.58
N ARG A 277 -5.02 -0.62 -39.10
CA ARG A 277 -4.86 -0.85 -40.55
C ARG A 277 -5.22 -2.30 -40.85
N SER A 278 -6.46 -2.49 -41.30
CA SER A 278 -6.85 -3.61 -42.15
C SER A 278 -6.58 -3.21 -43.61
N GLY A 279 -6.08 -4.15 -44.41
CA GLY A 279 -5.94 -3.94 -45.86
C GLY A 279 -4.79 -4.74 -46.46
N TRP A 280 -5.15 -5.85 -47.09
CA TRP A 280 -4.29 -6.62 -47.99
C TRP A 280 -3.80 -5.76 -49.16
N GLY A 281 -2.60 -6.05 -49.64
CA GLY A 281 -2.02 -5.42 -50.83
C GLY A 281 -0.64 -5.98 -51.14
N THR A 282 -0.61 -7.14 -51.79
CA THR A 282 0.55 -7.66 -52.53
C THR A 282 0.98 -6.65 -53.59
N VAL A 283 2.28 -6.41 -53.77
CA VAL A 283 2.99 -6.30 -55.07
C VAL A 283 4.50 -5.99 -54.87
N ALA A 284 5.29 -6.90 -55.46
CA ALA A 284 6.59 -6.78 -56.12
C ALA A 284 7.84 -6.17 -55.43
N MET A 285 8.86 -7.06 -55.39
CA MET A 285 10.29 -6.83 -55.62
C MET A 285 10.65 -5.52 -56.34
N LEU A 286 11.68 -4.85 -55.82
CA LEU A 286 12.78 -4.32 -56.62
C LEU A 286 14.03 -4.18 -55.75
N SER A 287 15.03 -4.98 -56.12
CA SER A 287 16.40 -4.96 -55.64
C SER A 287 17.16 -3.76 -56.18
N SER A 288 17.89 -3.04 -55.32
CA SER A 288 19.08 -2.27 -55.75
C SER A 288 19.90 -1.80 -54.54
N HIS A 289 20.99 -2.53 -54.26
CA HIS A 289 22.22 -1.98 -53.65
C HIS A 289 22.86 -0.98 -54.64
N PRO A 290 23.59 0.06 -54.17
CA PRO A 290 25.05 -0.13 -54.04
C PRO A 290 25.78 0.66 -52.93
N ARG A 291 26.81 -0.03 -52.40
CA ARG A 291 28.20 0.40 -52.14
C ARG A 291 28.49 1.52 -51.13
N CYS A 292 29.19 1.09 -50.08
CA CYS A 292 30.20 1.82 -49.35
C CYS A 292 31.29 2.45 -50.25
N ARG A 293 31.79 3.62 -49.87
CA ARG A 293 33.22 3.95 -49.88
C ARG A 293 33.55 4.90 -48.71
N PRO A 294 34.73 4.76 -48.09
CA PRO A 294 35.17 5.57 -46.96
C PRO A 294 36.00 6.79 -47.42
N LEU A 295 36.08 7.80 -46.55
CA LEU A 295 37.22 8.69 -46.33
C LEU A 295 37.33 8.92 -44.82
#